data_AF-A0A368JN44-F1
#
_entry.id   AF-A0A368JN44-F1
#
_cell.length_a   1.000
_cell.length_b   1.000
_cell.length_c   1.000
_cell.angle_alpha   90.00
_cell.angle_beta   90.00
_cell.angle_gamma   90.00
#
_symmetry.space_group_name_H-M   'P 1'
#
loop_
_entity.id
_entity.type
_entity.pdbx_description
1 polymer ?
#
loop_
_entity_poly.entity_id
_entity_poly.type
_entity_poly.pdbx_seq_one_letter_code
_entity_poly.pdbx_strand_id
1 'polypeptide(L)'
;MIRRFPKTDEALYLQYRPVSLKFCESLIKNKAEAEKMVCAVFNELRDNGSEPQSDPEFKSWLFLRLRNQVVTYLKTRAKSELSGNPSDSQFNGNRTNQSLIRL
;
A
#
# COMPACT_ATOMS: atom_id res chain seq x y z
N MET A 1 19.56 2.24 -36.20
CA MET A 1 18.23 2.69 -35.71
C MET A 1 17.57 1.51 -35.02
N ILE A 2 17.57 1.48 -33.69
CA ILE A 2 17.04 0.35 -32.91
C ILE A 2 15.52 0.40 -32.98
N ARG A 3 14.91 -0.66 -33.53
CA ARG A 3 13.45 -0.80 -33.65
C ARG A 3 12.83 -0.84 -32.25
N ARG A 4 12.05 0.18 -31.97
CA ARG A 4 11.22 0.35 -30.79
C ARG A 4 9.96 -0.48 -31.03
N PHE A 5 9.90 -1.63 -30.38
CA PHE A 5 8.66 -2.42 -30.34
C PHE A 5 7.76 -1.78 -29.30
N PRO A 6 6.50 -1.42 -29.63
CA PRO A 6 5.50 -1.18 -28.61
C PRO A 6 5.33 -2.51 -27.87
N LYS A 7 5.94 -2.63 -26.69
CA LYS A 7 5.64 -3.76 -25.81
C LYS A 7 4.20 -3.55 -25.38
N THR A 8 3.32 -4.48 -25.76
CA THR A 8 1.97 -4.54 -25.21
C THR A 8 2.03 -4.45 -23.68
N ASP A 9 1.04 -3.81 -23.08
CA ASP A 9 0.93 -3.61 -21.63
C ASP A 9 1.08 -4.93 -20.86
N GLU A 10 0.60 -6.04 -21.41
CA GLU A 10 0.81 -7.40 -20.88
C GLU A 10 2.28 -7.83 -20.82
N ALA A 11 3.07 -7.54 -21.86
CA ALA A 11 4.49 -7.92 -21.89
C ALA A 11 5.29 -7.12 -20.86
N LEU A 12 4.95 -5.84 -20.67
CA LEU A 12 5.52 -5.02 -19.59
C LEU A 12 5.10 -5.53 -18.22
N TYR A 13 3.82 -5.88 -18.05
CA TYR A 13 3.33 -6.47 -16.81
C TYR A 13 4.10 -7.75 -16.45
N LEU A 14 4.18 -8.70 -17.37
CA LEU A 14 4.90 -9.97 -17.14
C LEU A 14 6.39 -9.76 -16.83
N GLN A 15 7.04 -8.83 -17.54
CA GLN A 15 8.46 -8.54 -17.34
C GLN A 15 8.74 -7.89 -15.96
N TYR A 16 7.91 -6.92 -15.57
CA TYR A 16 8.22 -6.05 -14.43
C TYR A 16 7.49 -6.44 -13.14
N ARG A 17 6.36 -7.15 -13.20
CA ARG A 17 5.61 -7.65 -12.03
C ARG A 17 6.50 -8.32 -10.98
N PRO A 18 7.38 -9.30 -11.29
CA PRO A 18 8.15 -9.99 -10.26
C PRO A 18 9.12 -9.06 -9.50
N VAL A 19 9.71 -8.08 -10.18
CA VAL A 19 10.63 -7.12 -9.56
C VAL A 19 9.85 -6.08 -8.76
N SER A 20 8.75 -5.56 -9.31
CA SER A 20 7.86 -4.61 -8.65
C SER A 20 7.24 -5.19 -7.37
N LEU A 21 6.83 -6.46 -7.42
CA LEU A 21 6.24 -7.14 -6.26
C LEU A 21 7.28 -7.31 -5.15
N LYS A 22 8.48 -7.80 -5.46
CA LYS A 22 9.58 -7.91 -4.48
C LYS A 22 9.94 -6.57 -3.84
N PHE A 23 9.94 -5.49 -4.64
CA PHE A 23 10.19 -4.14 -4.16
C PHE A 23 9.12 -3.69 -3.15
N CYS A 24 7.84 -3.78 -3.51
CA CYS A 24 6.75 -3.39 -2.62
C CYS A 24 6.70 -4.27 -1.36
N GLU A 25 6.86 -5.59 -1.52
CA GLU A 25 6.87 -6.55 -0.41
C GLU A 25 7.99 -6.26 0.60
N SER A 26 9.19 -5.89 0.12
CA SER A 26 10.31 -5.53 0.99
C SER A 26 10.04 -4.28 1.84
N LEU A 27 9.18 -3.38 1.38
CA LEU A 27 8.84 -2.13 2.07
C LEU A 27 7.68 -2.30 3.05
N ILE A 28 6.60 -2.96 2.65
CA ILE A 28 5.38 -3.06 3.47
C ILE A 28 5.25 -4.38 4.23
N LYS A 29 6.12 -5.36 3.95
CA LYS A 29 6.13 -6.71 4.56
C LYS A 29 4.78 -7.43 4.50
N ASN A 30 3.95 -7.07 3.53
CA ASN A 30 2.63 -7.66 3.29
C ASN A 30 2.49 -7.92 1.80
N LYS A 31 2.50 -9.20 1.43
CA LYS A 31 2.44 -9.65 0.05
C LYS A 31 1.12 -9.30 -0.65
N ALA A 32 -0.01 -9.44 0.04
CA ALA A 32 -1.33 -9.20 -0.54
C ALA A 32 -1.52 -7.71 -0.89
N GLU A 33 -1.09 -6.81 0.00
CA GLU A 33 -1.13 -5.37 -0.30
C GLU A 33 -0.11 -4.96 -1.34
N ALA A 34 1.06 -5.62 -1.38
CA ALA A 34 2.08 -5.33 -2.37
C ALA A 34 1.56 -5.66 -3.77
N GLU A 35 0.86 -6.79 -3.89
CA GLU A 35 0.22 -7.20 -5.14
C GLU A 35 -0.87 -6.22 -5.60
N LYS A 36 -1.73 -5.75 -4.68
CA LYS A 36 -2.73 -4.72 -4.99
C LYS A 36 -2.10 -3.42 -5.50
N MET A 37 -1.04 -2.95 -4.84
CA MET A 37 -0.33 -1.73 -5.26
C MET A 37 0.31 -1.89 -6.64
N VAL A 38 0.93 -3.04 -6.91
CA VAL A 38 1.50 -3.33 -8.22
C VAL A 38 0.41 -3.33 -9.29
N CYS A 39 -0.69 -4.06 -9.07
CA CYS A 39 -1.81 -4.09 -10.00
C CYS A 39 -2.42 -2.69 -10.23
N ALA A 40 -2.55 -1.86 -9.21
CA ALA A 40 -3.05 -0.49 -9.34
C ALA A 40 -2.17 0.37 -10.28
N VAL A 41 -0.84 0.32 -10.10
CA VAL A 41 0.09 1.09 -10.95
C VAL A 41 0.07 0.62 -12.40
N PHE A 42 -0.06 -0.69 -12.65
CA PHE A 42 -0.18 -1.21 -14.01
C PHE A 42 -1.54 -0.91 -14.65
N ASN A 43 -2.62 -0.85 -13.88
CA ASN A 43 -3.91 -0.36 -14.38
C ASN A 43 -3.80 1.12 -14.77
N GLU A 44 -3.23 1.96 -13.91
CA GLU A 44 -2.99 3.38 -14.24
C GLU A 44 -2.16 3.57 -15.52
N LEU A 45 -1.17 2.69 -15.76
CA LEU A 45 -0.38 2.71 -16.99
C LEU A 45 -1.27 2.45 -18.23
N ARG A 46 -2.18 1.47 -18.12
CA ARG A 46 -3.08 1.08 -19.20
C ARG A 46 -4.15 2.15 -19.46
N ASP A 47 -4.74 2.72 -18.40
CA ASP A 47 -5.76 3.77 -18.49
C ASP A 47 -5.21 5.07 -19.08
N ASN A 48 -3.96 5.43 -18.76
CA ASN A 48 -3.35 6.66 -19.26
C ASN A 48 -2.78 6.53 -20.69
N GLY A 49 -2.85 5.35 -21.31
CA GLY A 49 -2.30 5.09 -22.65
C GLY A 49 -0.84 5.51 -22.81
N SER A 50 -0.10 5.59 -21.70
CA SER A 50 1.23 6.19 -21.66
C SER A 50 2.25 5.16 -22.11
N GLU A 51 2.50 5.12 -23.42
CA GLU A 51 3.56 4.30 -23.96
C GLU A 51 4.90 4.95 -23.59
N PRO A 52 5.73 4.30 -22.75
CA PRO A 52 6.97 4.90 -22.30
C PRO A 52 7.90 5.15 -23.49
N GLN A 53 8.54 6.33 -23.49
CA GLN A 53 9.42 6.71 -24.58
C GLN A 53 10.70 5.84 -24.65
N SER A 54 11.18 5.34 -23.50
CA SER A 54 12.32 4.42 -23.45
C SER A 54 12.21 3.49 -22.23
N ASP A 55 12.85 2.31 -22.29
CA ASP A 55 12.96 1.36 -21.15
C ASP A 55 13.48 2.01 -19.83
N PRO A 56 14.51 2.87 -19.82
CA PRO A 56 14.96 3.54 -18.58
C PRO A 56 13.95 4.56 -18.05
N GLU A 57 13.24 5.28 -18.93
CA GLU A 57 12.18 6.21 -18.53
C GLU A 57 11.01 5.47 -17.91
N PHE A 58 10.62 4.32 -18.51
CA PHE A 58 9.60 3.44 -17.98
C PHE A 58 9.93 2.94 -16.57
N LYS A 59 11.13 2.39 -16.40
CA LYS A 59 11.60 1.89 -15.09
C LYS A 59 11.53 2.99 -14.04
N SER A 60 12.05 4.17 -14.35
CA SER A 60 12.08 5.30 -13.43
C SER A 60 10.66 5.74 -13.03
N TRP A 61 9.76 5.84 -14.02
CA TRP A 61 8.35 6.15 -13.79
C TRP A 61 7.68 5.07 -12.92
N LEU A 62 7.85 3.79 -13.24
CA LEU A 62 7.24 2.66 -12.54
C LEU A 62 7.65 2.62 -11.07
N PHE A 63 8.95 2.67 -10.77
CA PHE A 63 9.43 2.64 -9.39
C PHE A 63 9.05 3.91 -8.60
N LEU A 64 8.99 5.07 -9.26
CA LEU A 64 8.51 6.29 -8.63
C LEU A 64 7.03 6.18 -8.24
N ARG A 65 6.17 5.67 -9.13
CA ARG A 65 4.74 5.45 -8.83
C ARG A 65 4.54 4.43 -7.71
N LEU A 66 5.25 3.29 -7.77
CA LEU A 66 5.19 2.26 -6.72
C LEU A 66 5.63 2.82 -5.36
N ARG A 67 6.75 3.56 -5.31
CA ARG A 67 7.21 4.22 -4.09
C ARG A 67 6.17 5.18 -3.53
N ASN A 68 5.56 6.00 -4.38
CA ASN A 68 4.55 6.96 -3.95
C ASN A 68 3.31 6.27 -3.37
N GLN A 69 2.84 5.19 -3.99
CA GLN A 69 1.76 4.35 -3.47
C GLN A 69 2.12 3.75 -2.10
N VAL A 70 3.31 3.15 -1.98
CA VAL A 70 3.79 2.56 -0.71
C VAL A 70 3.90 3.61 0.38
N VAL A 71 4.50 4.77 0.11
CA VAL A 71 4.65 5.86 1.10
C VAL A 71 3.29 6.39 1.54
N THR A 72 2.35 6.54 0.61
CA THR A 72 0.99 6.98 0.92
C THR A 72 0.28 5.96 1.80
N TYR A 73 0.37 4.66 1.46
CA TYR A 73 -0.16 3.57 2.28
C TYR A 73 0.41 3.57 3.69
N LEU A 74 1.74 3.64 3.83
CA LEU A 74 2.40 3.66 5.15
C LEU A 74 1.99 4.89 5.96
N LYS A 75 1.87 6.07 5.34
CA LYS A 75 1.37 7.28 6.00
C LYS A 75 -0.06 7.13 6.48
N THR A 76 -0.95 6.58 5.66
CA THR A 76 -2.35 6.35 6.04
C THR A 76 -2.45 5.35 7.19
N ARG A 77 -1.69 4.26 7.12
CA ARG A 77 -1.66 3.26 8.19
C ARG A 77 -1.10 3.83 9.49
N ALA A 78 0.01 4.57 9.43
CA ALA A 78 0.57 5.24 10.60
C ALA A 78 -0.42 6.25 11.19
N LYS A 79 -1.16 7.00 10.38
CA LYS A 79 -2.23 7.89 10.86
C LYS A 79 -3.38 7.14 11.52
N SER A 80 -3.81 6.00 10.97
CA SER A 80 -4.84 5.16 11.58
C SER A 80 -4.40 4.55 12.90
N GLU A 81 -3.13 4.13 13.01
CA GLU A 81 -2.54 3.63 14.26
C GLU A 81 -2.35 4.76 15.30
N LEU A 82 -1.98 5.98 14.87
CA LEU A 82 -1.87 7.16 15.75
C LEU A 82 -3.23 7.75 16.17
N SER A 83 -4.27 7.55 15.35
CA SER A 83 -5.66 7.94 15.61
C SER A 83 -6.39 6.93 16.50
N GLY A 84 -5.71 5.89 16.99
CA GLY A 84 -6.20 5.07 18.08
C GLY A 84 -6.40 5.93 19.32
N ASN A 85 -7.62 6.42 19.52
CA ASN A 85 -8.04 7.06 20.77
C ASN A 85 -7.63 6.19 21.96
N PRO A 86 -6.93 6.73 22.98
CA PRO A 86 -6.88 6.11 24.29
C PRO A 86 -8.25 6.34 24.97
N SER A 87 -9.25 5.54 24.61
CA SER A 87 -10.51 5.48 25.36
C SER A 87 -10.48 4.41 26.46
N ASP A 88 -9.30 3.96 26.87
CA ASP A 88 -9.11 3.23 28.13
C ASP A 88 -8.67 4.21 29.23
N SER A 89 -9.63 5.01 29.73
CA SER A 89 -9.50 5.79 30.96
C SER A 89 -10.87 6.21 31.49
N GLN A 90 -11.61 5.26 32.07
CA GLN A 90 -12.49 5.57 33.20
C GLN A 90 -12.17 4.59 34.34
N PHE A 91 -11.18 4.96 35.14
CA PHE A 91 -11.04 4.49 36.50
C PHE A 91 -11.17 5.70 37.43
N ASN A 92 -12.30 5.81 38.14
CA ASN A 92 -12.48 6.41 39.48
C ASN A 92 -13.98 6.32 39.81
N GLY A 93 -14.50 5.84 40.94
CA GLY A 93 -13.93 5.39 42.19
C GLY A 93 -15.05 5.42 43.24
N ASN A 94 -15.15 4.34 44.00
CA ASN A 94 -15.56 4.29 45.40
C ASN A 94 -17.01 4.60 45.87
N ARG A 95 -17.58 3.53 46.46
CA ARG A 95 -17.95 3.35 47.88
C ARG A 95 -19.43 3.40 48.29
N THR A 96 -19.84 2.25 48.87
CA THR A 96 -20.71 2.03 50.05
C THR A 96 -22.21 2.36 49.89
N ASN A 97 -23.16 1.46 50.20
CA ASN A 97 -23.30 0.67 51.43
C ASN A 97 -24.15 -0.61 51.22
N GLN A 98 -23.74 -1.68 51.91
CA GLN A 98 -24.53 -2.60 52.77
C GLN A 98 -26.06 -2.66 52.54
N SER A 99 -26.74 -3.81 52.41
CA SER A 99 -26.78 -4.98 53.31
C SER A 99 -27.52 -6.12 52.60
N LEU A 100 -26.99 -7.34 52.47
CA LEU A 100 -27.10 -8.48 53.40
C LEU A 100 -28.54 -9.01 53.66
N ILE A 101 -28.78 -10.14 52.98
CA ILE A 101 -29.67 -11.31 53.15
C ILE A 101 -30.49 -11.48 54.47
N ARG A 102 -31.67 -12.11 54.28
CA ARG A 102 -32.53 -12.91 55.19
C ARG A 102 -33.56 -12.08 55.98
N LEU A 103 -34.85 -12.41 55.99
CA LEU A 103 -35.56 -13.70 56.01
C LEU A 103 -36.72 -13.76 55.03
#